data_AF-A0A2V9SY09-F1
#
_entry.id   AF-A0A2V9SY09-F1
#
_cell.length_a   1.000
_cell.length_b   1.000
_cell.length_c   1.000
_cell.angle_alpha   90.00
_cell.angle_beta   90.00
_cell.angle_gamma   90.00
#
_symmetry.space_group_name_H-M   'P 1'
#
loop_
_entity.id
_entity.type
_entity.pdbx_description
1 polymer ?
#
loop_
_entity_poly.entity_id
_entity_poly.type
_entity_poly.pdbx_seq_one_letter_code
_entity_poly.pdbx_strand_id
1 'polypeptide(L)'
;MLQFVCDSCGAIKLDSETWIVGMAAEAVGTARREVTIQSAWDRATAMHPLAVHFCSIQCKDDYMAQLFAPTVPAKEIIHAGPAKVVIEQSGPSVERVVVKAKSRIPRWKRAA
;
A
#
# COMPACT_ATOMS: atom_id res chain seq x y z
N MET A 1 17.39 -23.20 -0.74
CA MET A 1 16.32 -23.91 -1.47
C MET A 1 15.25 -22.88 -1.81
N LEU A 2 14.81 -22.81 -3.07
CA LEU A 2 13.75 -21.89 -3.48
C LEU A 2 12.39 -22.54 -3.18
N GLN A 3 11.45 -21.76 -2.65
CA GLN A 3 10.06 -22.18 -2.42
C GLN A 3 9.16 -21.34 -3.32
N PHE A 4 8.15 -21.99 -3.91
CA PHE A 4 7.10 -21.31 -4.68
C PHE A 4 5.86 -21.21 -3.80
N VAL A 5 5.21 -20.05 -3.80
CA VAL A 5 4.08 -19.74 -2.92
C VAL A 5 2.92 -19.26 -3.78
N CYS A 6 1.71 -19.74 -3.50
CA CYS A 6 0.52 -19.33 -4.23
C CYS A 6 0.20 -17.87 -3.96
N ASP A 7 0.09 -17.04 -5.01
CA ASP A 7 -0.21 -15.61 -4.90
C ASP A 7 -1.61 -15.32 -4.36
N SER A 8 -2.53 -16.29 -4.42
CA SER A 8 -3.91 -16.12 -3.97
C SER A 8 -4.13 -16.55 -2.52
N CYS A 9 -3.50 -17.66 -2.09
CA CYS A 9 -3.81 -18.28 -0.79
C CYS A 9 -2.59 -18.53 0.12
N GLY A 10 -1.36 -18.30 -0.37
CA GLY A 10 -0.15 -18.49 0.42
C GLY A 10 0.28 -19.94 0.63
N ALA A 11 -0.37 -20.92 -0.01
CA ALA A 11 0.08 -22.31 0.01
C ALA A 11 1.51 -22.43 -0.53
N ILE A 12 2.30 -23.37 -0.03
CA ILE A 12 3.69 -23.62 -0.46
C ILE A 12 3.72 -24.86 -1.36
N LYS A 13 4.40 -24.77 -2.51
CA LYS A 13 4.48 -25.86 -3.48
C LYS A 13 5.27 -27.05 -2.94
N LEU A 14 4.68 -28.24 -3.03
CA LEU A 14 5.36 -29.53 -2.84
C LEU A 14 5.77 -30.16 -4.19
N ASP A 15 6.69 -31.12 -4.14
CA ASP A 15 7.35 -31.67 -5.34
C ASP A 15 6.39 -32.37 -6.33
N SER A 16 5.30 -32.96 -5.83
CA SER A 16 4.32 -33.72 -6.64
C SER A 16 3.09 -32.92 -7.09
N GLU A 17 2.97 -31.66 -6.67
CA GLU A 17 1.77 -30.88 -6.96
C GLU A 17 1.81 -30.26 -8.36
N THR A 18 0.67 -30.33 -9.05
CA THR A 18 0.45 -29.64 -10.31
C THR A 18 0.08 -28.19 -10.02
N TRP A 19 0.95 -27.28 -10.39
CA TRP A 19 0.77 -25.84 -10.19
C TRP A 19 0.67 -25.13 -11.53
N ILE A 20 0.01 -23.98 -11.52
CA ILE A 20 -0.12 -23.09 -12.67
C ILE A 20 0.85 -21.92 -12.45
N VAL A 21 1.55 -21.53 -13.51
CA VAL A 21 2.39 -20.32 -13.50
C VAL A 21 1.91 -19.35 -14.57
N GLY A 22 1.80 -18.09 -14.20
CA GLY A 22 1.56 -16.98 -15.10
C GLY A 22 2.71 -16.00 -15.09
N MET A 23 2.75 -15.13 -16.09
CA MET A 23 3.69 -14.01 -16.20
C MET A 23 2.88 -12.73 -16.21
N ALA A 24 3.05 -11.92 -15.18
CA ALA A 24 2.45 -10.59 -15.13
C ALA A 24 3.25 -9.64 -16.03
N ALA A 25 2.56 -8.87 -16.86
CA ALA A 25 3.13 -7.76 -17.60
C ALA A 25 2.54 -6.46 -17.06
N GLU A 26 3.41 -5.57 -16.57
CA GLU A 26 3.02 -4.19 -16.29
C GLU A 26 3.28 -3.36 -17.54
N ALA A 27 2.24 -3.10 -18.34
CA ALA A 27 2.38 -2.21 -19.48
C ALA A 27 2.42 -0.74 -19.01
N VAL A 28 3.64 -0.23 -18.79
CA VAL A 28 3.90 1.20 -18.58
C VAL A 28 3.55 1.96 -19.86
N GLY A 29 2.39 2.61 -19.88
CA GLY A 29 1.99 3.52 -20.97
C GLY A 29 0.49 3.58 -21.27
N THR A 30 -0.27 2.53 -20.95
CA THR A 30 -1.73 2.50 -21.23
C THR A 30 -2.53 1.68 -20.21
N ALA A 31 -2.32 1.88 -18.90
CA ALA A 31 -3.15 1.37 -17.78
C ALA A 31 -3.76 -0.06 -17.95
N ARG A 32 -3.05 -0.99 -18.60
CA ARG A 32 -3.54 -2.33 -18.90
C ARG A 32 -2.78 -3.31 -18.03
N ARG A 33 -3.52 -4.02 -17.20
CA ARG A 33 -3.03 -5.20 -16.48
C ARG A 33 -3.09 -6.37 -17.47
N GLU A 34 -2.03 -7.15 -17.56
CA GLU A 34 -2.02 -8.36 -18.39
C GLU A 34 -1.31 -9.47 -17.64
N VAL A 35 -1.85 -10.69 -17.72
CA VAL A 35 -1.19 -11.88 -17.21
C VAL A 35 -1.30 -12.96 -18.28
N THR A 36 -0.16 -13.49 -18.70
CA THR A 36 -0.09 -14.63 -19.62
C THR A 36 0.00 -15.92 -18.81
N ILE A 37 -0.96 -16.82 -18.97
CA ILE A 37 -0.96 -18.12 -18.27
C ILE A 37 -0.25 -19.17 -19.12
N GLN A 38 0.76 -19.83 -18.55
CA GLN A 38 1.49 -20.89 -19.22
C GLN A 38 0.64 -22.18 -19.30
N SER A 39 0.79 -22.92 -20.39
CA SER A 39 0.10 -24.20 -20.59
C SER A 39 0.63 -25.33 -19.69
N ALA A 40 1.86 -25.20 -19.22
CA ALA A 40 2.51 -26.14 -18.33
C ALA A 40 3.37 -25.40 -17.31
N TRP A 41 3.60 -26.03 -16.17
CA TRP A 41 4.58 -25.54 -15.21
C TRP A 41 5.98 -25.61 -15.80
N ASP A 42 6.63 -24.45 -15.90
CA ASP A 42 8.03 -24.33 -16.28
C ASP A 42 8.82 -23.64 -15.17
N ARG A 43 9.92 -24.27 -14.76
CA ARG A 43 10.75 -23.76 -13.66
C ARG A 43 11.46 -22.48 -14.04
N ALA A 44 11.90 -22.31 -15.28
CA ALA A 44 12.58 -21.09 -15.71
C ALA A 44 11.62 -19.89 -15.62
N THR A 45 10.40 -20.06 -16.11
CA THR A 45 9.32 -19.08 -15.96
C THR A 45 8.98 -18.85 -14.49
N ALA A 46 8.84 -19.89 -13.67
CA ALA A 46 8.48 -19.75 -12.26
C ALA A 46 9.50 -18.96 -11.43
N MET A 47 10.76 -18.90 -11.86
CA MET A 47 11.80 -18.09 -11.20
C MET A 47 11.85 -16.65 -11.71
N HIS A 48 11.04 -16.29 -12.71
CA HIS A 48 11.03 -14.93 -13.23
C HIS A 48 10.47 -13.94 -12.19
N PRO A 49 11.02 -12.71 -12.09
CA PRO A 49 10.57 -11.73 -11.09
C PRO A 49 9.09 -11.33 -11.17
N LEU A 50 8.49 -11.47 -12.37
CA LEU A 50 7.08 -11.19 -12.62
C LEU A 50 6.22 -12.45 -12.71
N ALA A 51 6.74 -13.61 -12.29
CA ALA A 51 5.98 -14.82 -12.24
C ALA A 51 4.91 -14.75 -11.14
N VAL A 52 3.72 -15.26 -11.44
CA VAL A 52 2.66 -15.50 -10.47
C VAL A 52 2.34 -17.00 -10.44
N HIS A 53 2.17 -17.57 -9.26
CA HIS A 53 1.99 -18.99 -9.01
C HIS A 53 0.62 -19.27 -8.41
N PHE A 54 -0.05 -20.32 -8.90
CA PHE A 54 -1.35 -20.75 -8.39
C PHE A 54 -1.36 -22.25 -8.11
N CYS A 55 -1.80 -22.62 -6.92
CA CYS A 55 -1.93 -24.03 -6.51
C CYS A 55 -3.20 -24.69 -7.08
N SER A 56 -4.13 -23.92 -7.66
CA SER A 56 -5.37 -24.43 -8.25
C SER A 56 -5.93 -23.49 -9.30
N ILE A 57 -6.82 -24.01 -10.15
CA ILE A 57 -7.59 -23.20 -11.11
C ILE A 57 -8.43 -22.14 -10.38
N GLN A 58 -9.02 -22.49 -9.23
CA GLN A 58 -9.80 -21.55 -8.43
C GLN A 58 -8.94 -20.37 -7.97
N CYS A 59 -7.74 -20.63 -7.42
CA CYS A 59 -6.83 -19.56 -7.00
C CYS A 59 -6.44 -18.65 -8.17
N LYS A 60 -6.21 -19.21 -9.36
CA LYS A 60 -5.95 -18.43 -10.58
C LYS A 60 -7.15 -17.54 -10.91
N ASP A 61 -8.36 -18.09 -10.93
CA ASP A 61 -9.57 -17.35 -11.29
C ASP A 61 -9.88 -16.22 -10.30
N ASP A 62 -9.75 -16.49 -9.00
CA ASP A 62 -9.92 -15.47 -7.95
C ASP A 62 -8.91 -14.33 -8.10
N TYR A 63 -7.66 -14.65 -8.43
CA TYR A 63 -6.62 -13.66 -8.70
C TYR A 63 -6.96 -12.81 -9.92
N MET A 64 -7.37 -13.43 -11.03
CA MET A 64 -7.77 -12.69 -12.23
C MET A 64 -8.97 -11.79 -11.97
N ALA A 65 -9.98 -12.30 -11.26
CA ALA A 65 -11.17 -11.53 -10.91
C ALA A 65 -10.81 -10.28 -10.09
N GLN A 66 -9.87 -10.40 -9.15
CA GLN A 66 -9.38 -9.25 -8.36
C GLN A 66 -8.54 -8.28 -9.20
N LEU A 67 -7.64 -8.80 -10.03
CA LEU A 67 -6.75 -7.98 -10.85
C LEU A 67 -7.53 -7.13 -11.87
N PHE A 68 -8.59 -7.71 -12.43
CA PHE A 68 -9.47 -7.09 -13.42
C PHE A 68 -10.77 -6.54 -12.83
N ALA A 69 -10.91 -6.55 -11.50
CA ALA A 69 -12.07 -5.96 -10.86
C ALA A 69 -12.17 -4.48 -11.28
N PRO A 70 -13.37 -4.00 -11.67
CA PRO A 70 -13.56 -2.59 -11.94
C PRO A 70 -13.10 -1.81 -10.72
N THR A 71 -12.22 -0.83 -10.93
CA THR A 71 -11.87 0.10 -9.85
C THR A 71 -13.10 0.96 -9.62
N VAL A 72 -13.97 0.52 -8.71
CA VAL A 72 -15.06 1.35 -8.24
C VAL A 72 -14.36 2.56 -7.61
N PRO A 73 -14.56 3.80 -8.11
CA PRO A 73 -14.00 4.95 -7.44
C PRO A 73 -14.56 4.90 -6.02
N ALA A 74 -13.68 4.64 -5.04
CA ALA A 74 -14.04 4.65 -3.65
C ALA A 74 -14.75 5.99 -3.40
N LYS A 75 -16.05 5.93 -3.10
CA LYS A 75 -16.81 7.12 -2.72
C LYS A 75 -16.07 7.70 -1.53
N GLU A 76 -15.48 8.87 -1.71
CA GLU A 76 -14.76 9.62 -0.70
C GLU A 76 -15.64 9.70 0.56
N ILE A 77 -15.30 8.93 1.59
CA ILE A 77 -15.93 9.07 2.89
C ILE A 77 -15.33 10.34 3.50
N ILE A 78 -15.90 11.48 3.13
CA ILE A 78 -15.67 12.75 3.82
C ILE A 78 -16.12 12.52 5.26
N HIS A 79 -15.15 12.28 6.14
CA HIS A 79 -15.39 12.39 7.58
C HIS A 79 -15.66 13.87 7.84
N ALA A 80 -16.94 14.24 7.90
CA ALA A 80 -17.36 15.54 8.41
C ALA A 80 -16.95 15.64 9.88
N GLY A 81 -15.72 16.10 10.12
CA GLY A 81 -15.31 16.57 11.44
C GLY A 81 -16.25 17.70 11.88
N PRO A 82 -16.58 17.79 13.18
CA PRO A 82 -17.59 18.73 13.63
C PRO A 82 -17.13 20.17 13.35
N ALA A 83 -18.00 20.91 12.67
CA ALA A 83 -17.85 22.32 12.41
C ALA A 83 -17.56 23.07 13.72
N LYS A 84 -16.32 23.54 13.91
CA LYS A 84 -16.04 24.60 14.88
C LYS A 84 -16.42 25.92 14.22
N VAL A 85 -17.67 26.32 14.43
CA VAL A 85 -18.10 27.71 14.26
C VAL A 85 -17.34 28.53 15.31
N VAL A 86 -16.32 29.28 14.90
CA VAL A 86 -15.68 30.30 15.73
C VAL A 86 -16.42 31.60 15.47
N ILE A 87 -17.17 32.05 16.47
CA ILE A 87 -17.86 33.34 16.48
C ILE A 87 -16.80 34.40 16.80
N GLU A 88 -16.56 35.33 15.89
CA GLU A 88 -15.80 36.55 16.16
C GLU A 88 -16.65 37.47 17.05
N GLN A 89 -16.19 37.76 18.27
CA GLN A 89 -16.73 38.84 19.09
C GLN A 89 -15.70 39.98 19.16
N SER A 90 -16.11 41.10 18.58
CA SER A 90 -15.53 42.45 18.70
C SER A 90 -15.40 42.89 20.17
N GLY A 91 -14.28 43.52 20.53
CA GLY A 91 -13.96 44.02 21.88
C GLY A 91 -14.89 45.11 22.44
N PRO A 92 -14.66 45.59 23.68
CA PRO A 92 -13.49 46.46 23.92
C PRO A 92 -12.68 46.22 25.22
N SER A 93 -11.39 46.52 25.10
CA SER A 93 -10.34 46.89 26.07
C SER A 93 -10.68 47.00 27.57
N VAL A 94 -10.01 46.20 28.41
CA VAL A 94 -9.52 46.62 29.74
C VAL A 94 -8.15 45.99 30.07
N GLU A 95 -7.17 46.88 30.17
CA GLU A 95 -5.96 46.96 31.00
C GLU A 95 -5.03 45.75 31.29
N ARG A 96 -3.73 46.04 31.14
CA ARG A 96 -2.57 45.14 31.25
C ARG A 96 -2.12 45.00 32.71
N VAL A 97 -1.69 43.80 33.10
CA VAL A 97 -0.69 43.63 34.17
C VAL A 97 0.49 42.83 33.63
N VAL A 98 1.64 43.50 33.60
CA VAL A 98 2.95 42.97 33.27
C VAL A 98 3.54 42.31 34.52
N VAL A 99 4.01 41.06 34.40
CA VAL A 99 5.01 40.53 35.33
C VAL A 99 6.21 40.04 34.51
N LYS A 100 7.35 40.68 34.78
CA LYS A 100 8.64 40.51 34.13
C LYS A 100 9.44 39.48 34.92
N ALA A 101 9.89 38.39 34.31
CA ALA A 101 10.91 37.53 34.92
C ALA A 101 11.89 36.93 33.90
N LYS A 102 13.05 37.59 33.85
CA LYS A 102 14.43 37.11 33.67
C LYS A 102 14.86 36.38 32.37
N SER A 103 15.48 37.22 31.53
CA SER A 103 16.66 36.95 30.71
C SER A 103 17.69 36.00 31.37
N ARG A 104 18.15 34.98 30.64
CA ARG A 104 19.50 34.87 30.04
C ARG A 104 19.73 33.47 29.43
N ILE A 105 19.90 33.41 28.12
CA ILE A 105 20.64 32.37 27.37
C ILE A 105 21.87 33.10 26.78
N PRO A 106 22.95 32.48 26.23
CA PRO A 106 23.60 31.15 26.38
C PRO A 106 25.11 31.30 26.72
N ARG A 107 25.87 30.20 26.88
CA ARG A 107 27.21 30.12 26.27
C ARG A 107 27.80 28.70 26.19
N TRP A 108 28.01 28.22 24.97
CA TRP A 108 28.95 27.15 24.60
C TRP A 108 30.32 27.27 25.28
N LYS A 109 30.91 26.15 25.75
CA LYS A 109 32.30 25.62 25.54
C LYS A 109 32.33 24.16 26.06
N ARG A 110 32.49 23.09 25.26
CA ARG A 110 33.72 22.44 24.73
C ARG A 110 34.90 22.28 25.72
N ALA A 111 35.45 21.05 25.70
CA ALA A 111 36.72 20.54 26.25
C ALA A 111 36.73 20.31 27.78
N ALA A 112 37.28 19.23 28.34
CA ALA A 112 38.07 18.10 27.83
C ALA A 112 37.80 16.87 28.73
#